data_AF-A0A3M5W141-F1
#
_entry.id   AF-A0A3M5W141-F1
#
_cell.length_a   1.000
_cell.length_b   1.000
_cell.length_c   1.000
_cell.angle_alpha   90.00
_cell.angle_beta   90.00
_cell.angle_gamma   90.00
#
_symmetry.space_group_name_H-M   'P 1'
#
loop_
_entity.id
_entity.type
_entity.pdbx_description
1 polymer ?
#
loop_
_entity_poly.entity_id
_entity_poly.type
_entity_poly.pdbx_seq_one_letter_code
_entity_poly.pdbx_strand_id
1 'polypeptide(L)'
;MANLIAEHWFVSRPMKQYTHAELADIAEKLASWKVVPAGTEGYRTAEVTLGGIDTREVSSKTMESLKSPGLYFVGEVLDVSGHLGGFNFQWAWASAYAAAQYA
;
A
#
# COMPACT_ATOMS: atom_id res chain seq x y z
N MET A 1 14.16 -0.37 17.65
CA MET A 1 14.27 0.87 16.85
C MET A 1 14.29 2.12 17.72
N ALA A 2 13.28 2.37 18.56
CA ALA A 2 13.24 3.57 19.42
C ALA A 2 14.51 3.79 20.26
N ASN A 3 15.03 2.75 20.92
CA ASN A 3 16.27 2.85 21.72
C ASN A 3 17.49 3.23 20.87
N LEU A 4 17.64 2.64 19.67
CA LEU A 4 18.74 2.96 18.76
C LEU A 4 18.69 4.43 18.33
N ILE A 5 17.50 4.94 18.00
CA ILE A 5 17.33 6.35 17.64
C ILE A 5 17.71 7.24 18.84
N ALA A 6 17.22 6.91 20.03
CA ALA A 6 17.50 7.69 21.24
C ALA A 6 19.01 7.74 21.55
N GLU A 7 19.72 6.62 21.48
CA GLU A 7 21.14 6.52 21.78
C GLU A 7 22.03 7.19 20.72
N HIS A 8 21.65 7.11 19.44
CA HIS A 8 22.49 7.61 18.35
C HIS A 8 22.22 9.08 17.99
N TRP A 9 21.00 9.60 18.21
CA TRP A 9 20.62 10.92 17.72
C TRP A 9 20.56 11.99 18.79
N PHE A 10 20.37 11.60 20.05
CA PHE A 10 20.17 12.55 21.14
C PHE A 10 21.14 12.28 22.28
N VAL A 11 21.73 13.35 22.81
CA VAL A 11 22.55 13.26 24.03
C VAL A 11 21.62 13.00 25.20
N SER A 12 21.81 11.91 25.94
CA SER A 12 21.03 11.62 27.14
C SER A 12 21.51 12.47 28.32
N ARG A 13 20.61 13.30 28.87
CA ARG A 13 20.83 14.10 30.08
C ARG A 13 19.51 14.38 30.81
N PRO A 14 19.54 14.78 32.09
CA PRO A 14 18.32 15.15 32.81
C PRO A 14 17.47 16.17 32.05
N MET A 15 16.16 15.96 31.99
CA MET A 15 15.22 16.78 31.19
C MET A 15 15.32 18.30 31.45
N LYS A 16 15.60 18.71 32.69
CA LYS A 16 15.76 20.13 33.04
C LYS A 16 17.01 20.80 32.43
N GLN A 17 17.90 20.03 31.82
CA GLN A 17 19.13 20.52 31.20
C GLN A 17 18.99 20.78 29.70
N TYR A 18 17.82 20.55 29.11
CA TYR A 18 17.54 20.98 27.74
C TYR A 18 16.92 22.38 27.74
N THR A 19 17.37 23.19 26.79
CA THR A 19 16.73 24.44 26.44
C THR A 19 15.48 24.20 25.60
N HIS A 20 14.60 25.19 25.52
CA HIS A 20 13.41 25.11 24.68
C HIS A 20 13.77 24.92 23.18
N ALA A 21 14.85 25.55 22.72
CA ALA A 21 15.33 25.40 21.36
C ALA A 21 15.79 23.96 21.06
N GLU A 22 16.50 23.32 21.99
CA GLU A 22 16.93 21.92 21.82
C GLU A 22 15.74 20.95 21.87
N LEU A 23 14.74 21.21 22.73
CA LEU A 23 13.51 20.41 22.74
C LEU A 23 12.73 20.56 21.43
N ALA A 24 12.68 21.76 20.85
CA ALA A 24 12.07 22.00 19.55
C ALA A 24 12.82 21.26 18.42
N ASP A 25 14.15 21.27 18.44
CA ASP A 25 14.97 20.54 17.46
C ASP A 25 14.76 19.01 17.57
N ILE A 26 14.69 18.47 18.79
CA ILE A 26 14.37 17.05 19.01
C ILE A 26 12.97 16.71 18.47
N ALA A 27 11.97 17.54 18.78
CA ALA A 27 10.61 17.33 18.31
C ALA A 27 10.54 17.36 16.77
N GLU A 28 11.21 18.31 16.13
CA GLU A 28 11.25 18.42 14.67
C GLU A 28 11.92 17.19 14.05
N LYS A 29 13.07 16.75 14.59
CA LYS A 29 13.77 15.55 14.10
C LYS A 29 12.93 14.28 14.19
N LEU A 30 12.12 14.14 15.24
CA LEU A 30 11.24 12.99 15.43
C LEU A 30 9.97 13.07 14.57
N ALA A 31 9.36 14.25 14.45
CA ALA A 31 8.12 14.45 13.71
C ALA A 31 8.31 14.46 12.19
N SER A 32 9.43 14.99 11.72
CA SER A 32 9.75 15.18 10.31
C SER A 32 10.85 14.24 9.82
N TRP A 33 10.97 13.05 10.42
CA TRP A 33 12.02 12.10 10.06
C TRP A 33 11.91 11.67 8.59
N LYS A 34 12.97 11.99 7.82
CA LYS A 34 13.14 11.54 6.42
C LYS A 34 13.85 10.20 6.38
N VAL A 35 13.14 9.17 5.95
CA VAL A 35 13.69 7.85 5.65
C VAL A 35 13.79 7.72 4.14
N VAL A 36 14.92 7.21 3.64
CA VAL A 36 15.09 6.80 2.25
C VAL A 36 15.05 5.26 2.22
N PRO A 37 13.93 4.64 1.80
CA PRO A 37 13.87 3.19 1.69
C PRO A 37 14.86 2.68 0.64
N ALA A 38 15.51 1.55 0.91
CA ALA A 38 16.42 0.91 -0.05
C ALA A 38 15.68 0.25 -1.23
N GLY A 39 14.39 -0.06 -1.05
CA GLY A 39 13.54 -0.74 -2.02
C GLY A 39 12.32 -1.36 -1.35
N THR A 40 11.59 -2.20 -2.09
CA THR A 40 10.51 -3.05 -1.56
C THR A 40 11.02 -4.47 -1.35
N GLU A 41 10.37 -5.24 -0.47
CA GLU A 41 10.75 -6.64 -0.22
C GLU A 41 10.41 -7.60 -1.37
N GLY A 42 9.63 -7.14 -2.35
CA GLY A 42 9.21 -7.92 -3.51
C GLY A 42 8.06 -8.89 -3.24
N TYR A 43 7.72 -9.69 -4.25
CA TYR A 43 6.49 -10.51 -4.29
C TYR A 43 6.39 -11.59 -3.22
N ARG A 44 7.50 -12.03 -2.63
CA ARG A 44 7.46 -13.05 -1.57
C ARG A 44 6.80 -12.50 -0.28
N THR A 45 6.88 -11.19 -0.07
CA THR A 45 6.26 -10.54 1.10
C THR A 45 5.07 -9.64 0.71
N ALA A 46 4.97 -9.20 -0.55
CA ALA A 46 3.86 -8.36 -0.99
C ALA A 46 2.51 -9.06 -0.80
N GLU A 47 1.52 -8.35 -0.26
CA GLU A 47 0.16 -8.87 -0.07
C GLU A 47 -0.72 -8.74 -1.32
N VAL A 48 -0.33 -7.88 -2.26
CA VAL A 48 -1.07 -7.60 -3.51
C VAL A 48 -0.12 -7.18 -4.62
N THR A 49 -0.55 -7.39 -5.86
CA THR A 49 0.13 -6.93 -7.08
C THR A 49 -0.50 -5.62 -7.58
N LEU A 50 0.34 -4.61 -7.83
CA LEU A 50 -0.06 -3.41 -8.58
C LEU A 50 0.07 -3.67 -10.08
N GLY A 51 -0.87 -3.17 -10.88
CA GLY A 51 -0.96 -3.44 -12.30
C GLY A 51 -1.87 -4.63 -12.60
N GLY A 52 -1.84 -5.12 -13.84
CA GLY A 52 -2.63 -6.27 -14.28
C GLY A 52 -3.09 -6.11 -15.72
N ILE A 53 -4.16 -6.83 -16.07
CA ILE A 53 -4.85 -6.67 -17.35
C ILE A 53 -5.53 -5.31 -17.37
N ASP A 54 -5.28 -4.56 -18.45
CA ASP A 54 -5.82 -3.22 -18.65
C ASP A 54 -7.35 -3.24 -18.63
N THR A 55 -7.92 -2.55 -17.64
CA THR A 55 -9.38 -2.49 -17.43
C THR A 55 -10.11 -1.80 -18.57
N ARG A 56 -9.42 -1.06 -19.45
CA ARG A 56 -10.00 -0.49 -20.67
C ARG A 56 -10.32 -1.55 -21.72
N GLU A 57 -9.75 -2.75 -21.60
CA GLU A 57 -9.96 -3.87 -22.52
C GLU A 57 -10.96 -4.89 -21.99
N VAL A 58 -11.60 -4.60 -20.87
CA VAL A 58 -12.58 -5.44 -20.20
C VAL A 58 -13.86 -4.63 -19.96
N SER A 59 -15.01 -5.24 -20.22
CA SER A 59 -16.31 -4.62 -19.93
C SER A 59 -16.47 -4.38 -18.44
N SER A 60 -16.69 -3.12 -18.03
CA SER A 60 -16.90 -2.75 -16.63
C SER A 60 -18.20 -3.31 -16.03
N LYS A 61 -19.13 -3.78 -16.86
CA LYS A 61 -20.41 -4.36 -16.43
C LYS A 61 -20.36 -5.88 -16.31
N THR A 62 -19.67 -6.54 -17.24
CA THR A 62 -19.72 -8.01 -17.40
C THR A 62 -18.41 -8.71 -17.09
N MET A 63 -17.31 -7.97 -16.95
CA MET A 63 -15.95 -8.50 -16.79
C MET A 63 -15.44 -9.34 -17.98
N GLU A 64 -16.15 -9.30 -19.12
CA GLU A 64 -15.76 -9.97 -20.36
C GLU A 64 -14.70 -9.15 -21.12
N SER A 65 -13.75 -9.84 -21.76
CA SER A 65 -12.77 -9.23 -22.64
C SER A 65 -13.45 -8.61 -23.86
N LEU A 66 -13.10 -7.37 -24.18
CA LEU A 66 -13.55 -6.69 -25.40
C LEU A 66 -12.88 -7.24 -26.66
N LYS A 67 -11.83 -8.06 -26.53
CA LYS A 67 -11.06 -8.63 -27.64
C LYS A 67 -11.38 -10.09 -27.92
N SER A 68 -11.92 -10.81 -26.95
CA SER A 68 -12.21 -12.24 -27.06
C SER A 68 -13.54 -12.56 -26.38
N PRO A 69 -14.65 -12.66 -27.15
CA PRO A 69 -15.93 -13.06 -26.60
C PRO A 69 -15.87 -14.40 -25.88
N GLY A 70 -16.55 -14.53 -24.74
CA GLY A 70 -16.55 -15.69 -23.86
C GLY A 70 -15.35 -15.80 -22.92
N LEU A 71 -14.38 -14.89 -22.98
CA LEU A 71 -13.25 -14.83 -22.05
C LEU A 71 -13.49 -13.76 -20.99
N TYR A 72 -13.41 -14.13 -19.71
CA TYR A 72 -13.67 -13.24 -18.58
C TYR A 72 -12.44 -13.16 -17.66
N PHE A 73 -12.25 -11.99 -17.04
CA PHE A 73 -11.19 -11.75 -16.07
C PHE A 73 -11.78 -11.15 -14.80
N VAL A 74 -11.43 -11.70 -13.63
CA VAL A 74 -11.98 -11.28 -12.33
C VAL A 74 -10.88 -11.24 -11.27
N GLY A 75 -11.09 -10.45 -10.23
CA GLY A 75 -10.16 -10.33 -9.11
C GLY A 75 -8.85 -9.62 -9.45
N GLU A 76 -7.78 -10.00 -8.75
CA GLU A 76 -6.49 -9.30 -8.72
C GLU A 76 -5.72 -9.35 -10.06
N VAL A 77 -6.11 -10.20 -11.00
CA VAL A 77 -5.47 -10.24 -12.33
C VAL A 77 -5.75 -8.98 -13.16
N LEU A 78 -6.84 -8.27 -12.84
CA LEU A 78 -7.16 -6.98 -13.45
C LEU A 78 -6.32 -5.87 -12.81
N ASP A 79 -6.05 -4.81 -13.58
CA ASP A 79 -5.39 -3.59 -13.09
C ASP A 79 -6.31 -2.78 -12.15
N VAL A 80 -6.58 -3.36 -10.99
CA VAL A 80 -7.38 -2.81 -9.90
C VAL A 80 -6.78 -3.30 -8.58
N SER A 81 -6.27 -2.36 -7.79
CA SER A 81 -5.69 -2.66 -6.48
C SER A 81 -6.31 -1.75 -5.41
N GLY A 82 -6.84 -2.37 -4.36
CA GLY A 82 -7.39 -1.68 -3.20
C GLY A 82 -6.34 -1.42 -2.12
N HIS A 83 -6.64 -0.46 -1.23
CA HIS A 83 -5.86 -0.26 -0.01
C HIS A 83 -5.96 -1.49 0.93
N LEU A 84 -5.03 -1.57 1.89
CA LEU A 84 -5.11 -2.56 2.95
C LEU A 84 -6.41 -2.38 3.76
N GLY A 85 -6.99 -3.48 4.23
CA GLY A 85 -8.23 -3.47 5.02
C GLY A 85 -9.43 -4.14 4.35
N GLY A 86 -9.21 -5.13 3.48
CA GLY A 86 -10.27 -5.97 2.92
C GLY A 86 -10.80 -5.54 1.55
N PHE A 87 -10.31 -4.43 0.98
CA PHE A 87 -10.78 -3.92 -0.31
C PHE A 87 -10.46 -4.86 -1.48
N ASN A 88 -9.29 -5.52 -1.47
CA ASN A 88 -8.93 -6.50 -2.51
C ASN A 88 -9.85 -7.73 -2.49
N PHE A 89 -10.22 -8.21 -1.31
CA PHE A 89 -11.24 -9.26 -1.19
C PHE A 89 -12.59 -8.78 -1.71
N GLN A 90 -13.05 -7.60 -1.30
CA GLN A 90 -14.30 -7.04 -1.80
C GLN A 90 -14.32 -6.91 -3.33
N TRP A 91 -13.21 -6.49 -3.93
CA TRP A 91 -13.05 -6.43 -5.38
C TRP A 91 -13.14 -7.81 -6.03
N ALA A 92 -12.47 -8.81 -5.47
CA ALA A 92 -12.55 -10.19 -5.96
C ALA A 92 -14.00 -10.71 -5.94
N TRP A 93 -14.75 -10.46 -4.85
CA TRP A 93 -16.15 -10.87 -4.74
C TRP A 93 -17.06 -10.14 -5.74
N ALA A 94 -16.93 -8.82 -5.83
CA ALA A 94 -17.78 -8.00 -6.68
C ALA A 94 -17.57 -8.30 -8.17
N SER A 95 -16.31 -8.39 -8.61
CA SER A 95 -15.97 -8.70 -10.01
C SER A 95 -16.37 -10.13 -10.38
N ALA A 96 -16.14 -11.12 -9.52
CA ALA A 96 -16.60 -12.49 -9.73
C ALA A 96 -18.13 -12.58 -9.83
N TYR A 97 -18.85 -11.89 -8.92
CA TYR A 97 -20.31 -11.83 -8.97
C TYR A 97 -20.80 -11.21 -10.27
N ALA A 98 -20.22 -10.08 -10.70
CA ALA A 98 -20.57 -9.41 -11.94
C ALA A 98 -20.39 -10.34 -13.15
N ALA A 99 -19.24 -11.02 -13.28
CA ALA A 99 -18.98 -11.98 -14.36
C ALA A 99 -20.01 -13.11 -14.39
N ALA A 100 -20.31 -13.70 -13.23
CA ALA A 100 -21.21 -14.83 -13.11
C ALA A 100 -22.68 -14.51 -13.49
N GLN A 101 -23.08 -13.25 -13.52
CA GLN A 101 -24.42 -12.87 -14.00
C GLN A 101 -24.56 -12.90 -15.53
N TYR A 102 -23.46 -13.00 -16.28
CA TYR A 102 -23.44 -12.91 -17.75
C TYR A 102 -22.67 -14.06 -18.44
N ALA A 103 -22.12 -15.00 -17.67
CA ALA A 103 -21.38 -16.16 -18.17
C ALA A 103 -22.29 -17.39 -18.35
#